data_AF-A0A8S1CT54-F1
#
_entry.id   AF-A0A8S1CT54-F1
#
_cell.length_a   1.000
_cell.length_b   1.000
_cell.length_c   1.000
_cell.angle_alpha   90.00
_cell.angle_beta   90.00
_cell.angle_gamma   90.00
#
_symmetry.space_group_name_H-M   'P 1'
#
loop_
_entity.id
_entity.type
_entity.pdbx_description
1 polymer ?
#
loop_
_entity_poly.entity_id
_entity_poly.type
_entity_poly.pdbx_seq_one_letter_code
_entity_poly.pdbx_strand_id
1 'polypeptide(L)'
;MPKVRKVARRKKFRHTVNRKKLNRKKKRLPNIPCEAIKEAWDSTRSVNVNLRQMGLSSDPNVALGLPNSKKKLAEARQFNLEEKVPKKKKSAPVEDPFPKLAIAERLERESKERKRKTLRLSTMQVDKCAYYIEKYGNDYKAMTRDKMNYDQNTWKQLRAQIKKFMECKEQWDEYWKSRDMEAPERTVVKEAMEDSD
;
A
#
# COMPACT_ATOMS: atom_id res chain seq x y z
N MET A 1 -51.58 10.95 10.07
CA MET A 1 -50.27 10.37 9.68
C MET A 1 -49.56 11.29 8.70
N PRO A 2 -48.34 11.78 8.97
CA PRO A 2 -47.63 12.64 8.02
C PRO A 2 -47.01 11.79 6.91
N LYS A 3 -47.44 11.99 5.65
CA LYS A 3 -46.86 11.35 4.47
C LYS A 3 -45.39 11.75 4.34
N VAL A 4 -44.48 10.75 4.28
CA VAL A 4 -43.05 10.96 4.01
C VAL A 4 -42.89 11.63 2.64
N ARG A 5 -42.59 12.93 2.64
CA ARG A 5 -42.29 13.69 1.41
C ARG A 5 -40.97 13.17 0.85
N LYS A 6 -41.01 12.48 -0.30
CA LYS A 6 -39.81 12.17 -1.09
C LYS A 6 -39.13 13.48 -1.47
N VAL A 7 -38.11 13.89 -0.72
CA VAL A 7 -37.24 14.99 -1.12
C VAL A 7 -36.37 14.46 -2.26
N ALA A 8 -36.89 14.51 -3.48
CA ALA A 8 -36.05 14.39 -4.66
C ALA A 8 -35.02 15.51 -4.53
N ARG A 9 -33.77 15.16 -4.21
CA ARG A 9 -32.64 16.09 -4.24
C ARG A 9 -32.58 16.64 -5.66
N ARG A 10 -33.28 17.76 -5.91
CA ARG A 10 -33.25 18.48 -7.17
C ARG A 10 -31.78 18.79 -7.40
N LYS A 11 -31.20 18.21 -8.45
CA LYS A 11 -29.90 18.63 -8.96
C LYS A 11 -30.09 20.09 -9.40
N LYS A 12 -29.95 21.04 -8.48
CA LYS A 12 -30.08 22.48 -8.79
C LYS A 12 -28.96 22.79 -9.78
N PHE A 13 -29.35 23.06 -11.01
CA PHE A 13 -28.41 23.54 -12.02
C PHE A 13 -27.94 24.92 -11.57
N ARG A 14 -26.66 25.04 -11.21
CA ARG A 14 -26.07 26.32 -10.84
C ARG A 14 -25.83 27.11 -12.13
N HIS A 15 -26.73 28.05 -12.44
CA HIS A 15 -26.66 28.88 -13.64
C HIS A 15 -25.37 29.71 -13.72
N THR A 16 -24.78 30.04 -12.56
CA THR A 16 -23.50 30.76 -12.45
C THR A 16 -22.27 29.93 -12.87
N VAL A 17 -22.39 28.59 -12.91
CA VAL A 17 -21.25 27.72 -13.21
C VAL A 17 -21.37 27.20 -14.64
N ASN A 18 -20.58 27.78 -15.54
CA ASN A 18 -20.43 27.23 -16.89
C ASN A 18 -19.61 25.93 -16.85
N ARG A 19 -20.31 24.78 -16.83
CA ARG A 19 -19.69 23.45 -16.76
C ARG A 19 -18.78 23.14 -17.95
N LYS A 20 -19.04 23.69 -19.14
CA LYS A 20 -18.17 23.52 -20.32
C LYS A 20 -16.82 24.20 -20.08
N LYS A 21 -16.81 25.43 -19.58
CA LYS A 21 -15.57 26.15 -19.20
C LYS A 21 -14.81 25.43 -18.07
N LEU A 22 -15.54 24.93 -17.05
CA LEU A 22 -14.93 24.17 -15.95
C LEU A 22 -14.27 22.87 -16.45
N ASN A 23 -14.93 22.12 -17.33
CA ASN A 23 -14.38 20.89 -17.88
C ASN A 23 -13.15 21.14 -18.77
N ARG A 24 -13.08 22.27 -19.48
CA ARG A 24 -11.86 22.68 -20.20
C ARG A 24 -10.67 22.90 -19.26
N LYS A 25 -10.91 23.42 -18.05
CA LYS A 25 -9.87 23.60 -17.01
C LYS A 25 -9.45 22.29 -16.33
N LYS A 26 -10.29 21.25 -16.37
CA LYS A 26 -10.02 19.91 -15.80
C LYS A 26 -9.10 19.03 -16.65
N LYS A 27 -8.57 19.55 -17.77
CA LYS A 27 -7.66 18.84 -18.68
C LYS A 27 -6.21 18.73 -18.19
N ARG A 28 -5.91 19.22 -16.98
CA ARG A 28 -4.57 19.09 -16.41
C ARG A 28 -4.29 17.61 -16.13
N LEU A 29 -3.12 17.13 -16.57
CA LEU A 29 -2.63 15.81 -16.20
C LEU A 29 -2.55 15.72 -14.67
N PRO A 30 -3.07 14.66 -14.04
CA PRO A 30 -2.78 14.40 -12.63
C PRO A 30 -1.28 14.11 -12.47
N ASN A 31 -0.74 14.31 -11.26
CA ASN A 31 0.61 13.86 -10.96
C ASN A 31 0.60 12.32 -10.87
N ILE A 32 1.16 11.65 -11.88
CA ILE A 32 1.24 10.19 -11.96
C ILE A 32 2.68 9.78 -11.65
N PRO A 33 2.94 9.07 -10.54
CA PRO A 33 4.29 8.67 -10.15
C PRO A 33 4.84 7.51 -11.00
N CYS A 34 3.96 6.67 -11.57
CA CYS A 34 4.35 5.54 -12.39
C CYS A 34 4.60 5.98 -13.84
N GLU A 35 5.80 5.72 -14.34
CA GLU A 35 6.24 6.09 -15.70
C GLU A 35 5.42 5.37 -16.77
N ALA A 36 5.19 4.06 -16.63
CA ALA A 36 4.44 3.25 -17.60
C ALA A 36 3.02 3.80 -17.85
N ILE A 37 2.33 4.24 -16.79
CA ILE A 37 0.99 4.82 -16.89
C ILE A 37 1.06 6.24 -17.47
N LYS A 38 2.09 7.00 -17.11
CA LYS A 38 2.29 8.38 -17.56
C LYS A 38 2.57 8.45 -19.06
N GLU A 39 3.42 7.57 -19.58
CA GLU A 39 3.74 7.43 -21.01
C GLU A 39 2.49 7.13 -21.84
N ALA A 40 1.64 6.25 -21.33
CA ALA A 40 0.45 5.82 -22.03
C ALA A 40 -0.75 6.77 -21.87
N TRP A 41 -0.62 7.83 -21.08
CA TRP A 41 -1.73 8.69 -20.71
C TRP A 41 -2.19 9.59 -21.85
N ASP A 42 -3.49 9.56 -22.16
CA ASP A 42 -4.10 10.46 -23.15
C ASP A 42 -4.83 11.62 -22.45
N SER A 43 -4.33 12.84 -22.63
CA SER A 43 -4.92 14.06 -22.01
C SER A 43 -6.29 14.44 -22.58
N THR A 44 -6.67 13.90 -23.74
CA THR A 44 -7.96 14.18 -24.38
C THR A 44 -9.10 13.35 -23.78
N ARG A 45 -8.76 12.19 -23.20
CA ARG A 45 -9.70 11.21 -22.65
C ARG A 45 -9.89 11.39 -21.14
N SER A 46 -10.99 10.83 -20.64
CA SER A 46 -11.26 10.83 -19.19
C SER A 46 -10.38 9.81 -18.46
N VAL A 47 -10.12 10.04 -17.17
CA VAL A 47 -9.36 9.12 -16.30
C VAL A 47 -9.87 7.68 -16.41
N ASN A 48 -11.18 7.48 -16.32
CA ASN A 48 -11.78 6.15 -16.34
C ASN A 48 -11.57 5.45 -17.68
N VAL A 49 -11.64 6.19 -18.79
CA VAL A 49 -11.40 5.65 -20.13
C VAL A 49 -9.93 5.31 -20.31
N ASN A 50 -9.02 6.17 -19.83
CA ASN A 50 -7.59 5.89 -19.87
C ASN A 50 -7.23 4.63 -19.09
N LEU A 51 -7.64 4.56 -17.82
CA LEU A 51 -7.39 3.39 -16.99
C LEU A 51 -7.97 2.13 -17.63
N ARG A 52 -9.23 2.19 -18.09
CA ARG A 52 -9.85 1.06 -18.77
C ARG A 52 -9.09 0.66 -20.03
N GLN A 53 -8.55 1.58 -20.82
CA GLN A 53 -7.77 1.23 -22.02
C GLN A 53 -6.43 0.56 -21.72
N MET A 54 -5.86 0.86 -20.56
CA MET A 54 -4.63 0.24 -20.05
C MET A 54 -4.88 -1.09 -19.33
N GLY A 55 -6.13 -1.55 -19.21
CA GLY A 55 -6.49 -2.74 -18.42
C GLY A 55 -6.59 -2.49 -16.91
N LEU A 56 -6.61 -1.23 -16.48
CA LEU A 56 -6.68 -0.83 -15.07
C LEU A 56 -8.12 -0.49 -14.65
N SER A 57 -8.48 -0.87 -13.43
CA SER A 57 -9.76 -0.47 -12.85
C SER A 57 -9.68 0.92 -12.21
N SER A 58 -10.70 1.75 -12.44
CA SER A 58 -10.87 3.02 -11.73
C SER A 58 -11.46 2.85 -10.33
N ASP A 59 -12.23 1.79 -10.08
CA ASP A 59 -12.83 1.49 -8.77
C ASP A 59 -12.58 0.02 -8.43
N PRO A 60 -11.67 -0.28 -7.48
CA PRO A 60 -11.33 -1.64 -7.12
C PRO A 60 -12.52 -2.38 -6.51
N ASN A 61 -13.42 -1.70 -5.79
CA ASN A 61 -14.56 -2.35 -5.15
C ASN A 61 -15.55 -2.90 -6.18
N VAL A 62 -15.71 -2.20 -7.30
CA VAL A 62 -16.55 -2.64 -8.41
C VAL A 62 -15.88 -3.78 -9.16
N ALA A 63 -14.57 -3.68 -9.43
CA ALA A 63 -13.83 -4.73 -10.12
C ALA A 63 -13.75 -6.04 -9.31
N LEU A 64 -13.53 -5.96 -7.99
CA LEU A 64 -13.48 -7.11 -7.09
C LEU A 64 -14.88 -7.63 -6.69
N GLY A 65 -15.95 -6.97 -7.15
CA GLY A 65 -17.32 -7.37 -6.84
C GLY A 65 -17.67 -7.32 -5.34
N LEU A 66 -16.99 -6.45 -4.57
CA LEU A 66 -17.17 -6.42 -3.11
C LEU A 66 -18.62 -6.05 -2.75
N PRO A 67 -19.26 -6.81 -1.83
CA PRO A 67 -20.66 -6.60 -1.51
C PRO A 67 -20.85 -5.28 -0.78
N ASN A 68 -21.48 -4.32 -1.45
CA ASN A 68 -21.83 -3.04 -0.82
C ASN A 68 -23.22 -3.17 -0.17
N SER A 69 -23.25 -3.24 1.15
CA SER A 69 -24.49 -3.35 1.95
C SER A 69 -25.51 -2.25 1.62
N LYS A 70 -25.05 -1.04 1.31
CA LYS A 70 -25.92 0.08 0.90
C LYS A 70 -26.50 -0.12 -0.50
N LYS A 71 -25.75 -0.73 -1.43
CA LYS A 71 -26.27 -1.10 -2.76
C LYS A 71 -27.29 -2.23 -2.64
N LYS A 72 -26.99 -3.28 -1.87
CA LYS A 72 -27.92 -4.38 -1.59
C LYS A 72 -29.23 -3.88 -0.97
N LEU A 73 -29.15 -2.98 0.01
CA LEU A 73 -30.34 -2.36 0.62
C LEU A 73 -31.11 -1.46 -0.36
N ALA A 74 -30.42 -0.75 -1.26
CA ALA A 74 -31.06 0.07 -2.29
C ALA A 74 -31.76 -0.80 -3.35
N GLU A 75 -31.15 -1.90 -3.78
CA GLU A 75 -31.72 -2.89 -4.70
C GLU A 75 -32.95 -3.57 -4.08
N ALA A 76 -32.85 -3.99 -2.81
CA ALA A 76 -33.99 -4.55 -2.07
C ALA A 76 -35.15 -3.54 -1.91
N ARG A 77 -34.84 -2.24 -1.71
CA ARG A 77 -35.85 -1.17 -1.67
C ARG A 77 -36.48 -0.87 -3.04
N GLN A 78 -35.77 -1.12 -4.14
CA GLN A 78 -36.30 -0.94 -5.50
C GLN A 78 -37.22 -2.08 -5.90
N PHE A 79 -36.98 -3.30 -5.43
CA PHE A 79 -37.86 -4.46 -5.63
C PHE A 79 -39.25 -4.26 -5.00
N ASN A 80 -39.34 -3.53 -3.88
CA ASN A 80 -40.61 -3.22 -3.22
C ASN A 80 -41.38 -2.03 -3.84
N LEU A 81 -40.86 -1.42 -4.91
CA LEU A 81 -41.43 -0.23 -5.55
C LEU A 81 -41.58 -0.47 -7.05
N GLU A 82 -42.16 -1.60 -7.43
CA GLU A 82 -42.40 -1.97 -8.82
C GLU A 82 -43.70 -1.33 -9.32
N GLU A 83 -43.70 0.01 -9.42
CA GLU A 83 -44.55 0.71 -10.38
C GLU A 83 -43.72 1.78 -11.12
N LYS A 84 -43.43 1.47 -12.39
CA LYS A 84 -43.08 2.37 -13.50
C LYS A 84 -41.88 3.31 -13.30
N VAL A 85 -40.67 2.77 -13.48
CA VAL A 85 -39.57 3.53 -14.14
C VAL A 85 -38.89 2.59 -15.13
N PRO A 86 -38.73 2.96 -16.41
CA PRO A 86 -37.98 2.14 -17.36
C PRO A 86 -36.56 1.96 -16.81
N LYS A 87 -36.22 0.70 -16.50
CA LYS A 87 -34.87 0.28 -16.13
C LYS A 87 -33.97 0.83 -17.22
N LYS A 88 -33.12 1.83 -16.90
CA LYS A 88 -32.09 2.30 -17.81
C LYS A 88 -31.37 1.04 -18.26
N LYS A 89 -31.48 0.72 -19.56
CA LYS A 89 -30.78 -0.40 -20.18
C LYS A 89 -29.35 -0.35 -19.64
N LYS A 90 -28.95 -1.38 -18.88
CA LYS A 90 -27.53 -1.64 -18.69
C LYS A 90 -27.04 -1.80 -20.12
N SER A 91 -26.41 -0.74 -20.66
CA SER A 91 -25.75 -0.84 -21.95
C SER A 91 -24.92 -2.10 -21.85
N ALA A 92 -25.13 -3.04 -22.78
CA ALA A 92 -24.33 -4.25 -22.87
C ALA A 92 -22.86 -3.87 -22.61
N PRO A 93 -22.07 -4.70 -21.90
CA PRO A 93 -20.64 -4.49 -21.84
C PRO A 93 -20.17 -4.39 -23.29
N VAL A 94 -19.92 -3.17 -23.75
CA VAL A 94 -19.21 -2.96 -25.00
C VAL A 94 -17.85 -3.52 -24.66
N GLU A 95 -17.54 -4.69 -25.21
CA GLU A 95 -16.19 -5.23 -25.21
C GLU A 95 -15.37 -4.29 -26.08
N ASP A 96 -15.06 -3.11 -25.54
CA ASP A 96 -14.04 -2.29 -26.15
C ASP A 96 -12.75 -3.09 -25.93
N PRO A 97 -12.08 -3.50 -27.02
CA PRO A 97 -10.78 -4.14 -26.88
C PRO A 97 -9.90 -3.21 -26.06
N PHE A 98 -9.14 -3.76 -25.13
CA PHE A 98 -8.20 -3.01 -24.30
C PHE A 98 -6.98 -2.68 -25.18
N PRO A 99 -6.87 -1.49 -25.81
CA PRO A 99 -5.85 -1.27 -26.83
C PRO A 99 -4.43 -1.18 -26.25
N LYS A 100 -4.29 -0.98 -24.94
CA LYS A 100 -2.99 -0.75 -24.26
C LYS A 100 -2.73 -1.78 -23.14
N LEU A 101 -3.07 -3.05 -23.37
CA LEU A 101 -2.87 -4.14 -22.39
C LEU A 101 -1.41 -4.35 -21.97
N ALA A 102 -0.46 -4.06 -22.85
CA ALA A 102 0.98 -4.20 -22.57
C ALA A 102 1.44 -3.44 -21.32
N ILE A 103 0.71 -2.40 -20.89
CA ILE A 103 1.01 -1.64 -19.68
C ILE A 103 0.67 -2.45 -18.43
N ALA A 104 -0.48 -3.14 -18.42
CA ALA A 104 -0.85 -4.00 -17.31
C ALA A 104 0.19 -5.11 -17.12
N GLU A 105 0.60 -5.76 -18.22
CA GLU A 105 1.64 -6.79 -18.20
C GLU A 105 3.01 -6.26 -17.72
N ARG A 106 3.39 -5.05 -18.16
CA ARG A 106 4.61 -4.37 -17.68
C ARG A 106 4.54 -4.13 -16.17
N LEU A 107 3.41 -3.64 -15.66
CA LEU A 107 3.21 -3.38 -14.23
C LEU A 107 3.22 -4.66 -13.40
N GLU A 108 2.65 -5.76 -13.91
CA GLU A 108 2.71 -7.06 -13.26
C GLU A 108 4.15 -7.58 -13.16
N ARG A 109 4.94 -7.42 -14.23
CA ARG A 109 6.36 -7.78 -14.25
C ARG A 109 7.15 -6.96 -13.22
N GLU A 110 7.03 -5.64 -13.26
CA GLU A 110 7.67 -4.73 -12.31
C GLU A 110 7.25 -5.02 -10.86
N SER A 111 5.99 -5.43 -10.63
CA SER A 111 5.50 -5.79 -9.31
C SER A 111 6.02 -7.14 -8.82
N LYS A 112 6.32 -8.08 -9.73
CA LYS A 112 6.84 -9.40 -9.39
C LYS A 112 8.34 -9.38 -9.04
N GLU A 113 9.05 -8.36 -9.50
CA GLU A 113 10.46 -8.15 -9.17
C GLU A 113 10.67 -7.99 -7.66
N ARG A 114 11.61 -8.76 -7.11
CA ARG A 114 11.97 -8.68 -5.68
C ARG A 114 12.69 -7.36 -5.45
N LYS A 115 12.04 -6.44 -4.74
CA LYS A 115 12.66 -5.18 -4.31
C LYS A 115 13.78 -5.47 -3.30
N ARG A 116 14.88 -4.75 -3.44
CA ARG A 116 15.98 -4.78 -2.46
C ARG A 116 15.45 -4.32 -1.10
N LYS A 117 15.86 -4.98 -0.02
CA LYS A 117 15.55 -4.52 1.34
C LYS A 117 16.37 -3.25 1.61
N THR A 118 15.71 -2.12 1.81
CA THR A 118 16.35 -0.83 2.17
C THR A 118 16.26 -0.55 3.67
N LEU A 119 16.06 -1.60 4.49
CA LEU A 119 15.97 -1.45 5.93
C LEU A 119 17.31 -0.94 6.45
N ARG A 120 17.27 0.17 7.18
CA ARG A 120 18.40 0.71 7.94
C ARG A 120 17.91 1.02 9.35
N LEU A 121 18.72 0.67 10.33
CA LEU A 121 18.52 1.02 11.73
C LEU A 121 19.04 2.43 12.01
N SER A 122 18.48 3.08 13.03
CA SER A 122 19.02 4.33 13.57
C SER A 122 20.39 4.10 14.21
N THR A 123 21.28 5.10 14.18
CA THR A 123 22.61 5.03 14.82
C THR A 123 22.52 4.60 16.28
N MET A 124 21.61 5.18 17.06
CA MET A 124 21.42 4.80 18.47
C MET A 124 21.00 3.33 18.64
N GLN A 125 20.23 2.79 17.69
CA GLN A 125 19.82 1.39 17.72
C GLN A 125 21.00 0.46 17.39
N VAL A 126 21.84 0.87 16.45
CA VAL A 126 23.09 0.17 16.10
C VAL A 126 24.00 0.12 17.33
N ASP A 127 24.26 1.27 17.96
CA ASP A 127 25.14 1.37 19.13
C ASP A 127 24.61 0.52 20.31
N LYS A 128 23.30 0.56 20.56
CA LYS A 128 22.67 -0.25 21.62
C LYS A 128 22.77 -1.75 21.32
N CYS A 129 22.53 -2.17 20.07
CA CYS A 129 22.66 -3.58 19.69
C CYS A 129 24.11 -4.06 19.79
N ALA A 130 25.05 -3.25 19.32
CA ALA A 130 26.47 -3.56 19.39
C ALA A 130 26.96 -3.65 20.84
N TYR A 131 26.54 -2.73 21.71
CA TYR A 131 26.83 -2.80 23.15
C TYR A 131 26.40 -4.14 23.76
N TYR A 132 25.19 -4.60 23.45
CA TYR A 132 24.70 -5.87 23.96
C TYR A 132 25.50 -7.07 23.45
N ILE A 133 25.90 -7.04 22.17
CA ILE A 133 26.71 -8.11 21.57
C ILE A 133 28.11 -8.14 22.19
N GLU A 134 28.76 -6.98 22.33
CA GLU A 134 30.09 -6.86 22.93
C GLU A 134 30.10 -7.35 24.39
N LYS A 135 29.03 -7.08 25.16
CA LYS A 135 28.98 -7.39 26.60
C LYS A 135 28.41 -8.75 26.95
N TYR A 136 27.36 -9.19 26.26
CA TYR A 136 26.59 -10.39 26.61
C TYR A 136 26.60 -11.45 25.50
N GLY A 137 27.06 -11.13 24.29
CA GLY A 137 27.05 -12.04 23.14
C GLY A 137 25.63 -12.51 22.81
N ASN A 138 25.35 -13.78 23.07
CA ASN A 138 24.07 -14.43 22.77
C ASN A 138 23.15 -14.61 23.98
N ASP A 139 23.56 -14.20 25.19
CA ASP A 139 22.71 -14.33 26.38
C ASP A 139 21.68 -13.19 26.48
N TYR A 140 20.55 -13.37 25.77
CA TYR A 140 19.46 -12.39 25.77
C TYR A 140 18.77 -12.25 27.13
N LYS A 141 18.83 -13.27 28.00
CA LYS A 141 18.24 -13.20 29.35
C LYS A 141 19.08 -12.28 30.23
N ALA A 142 20.41 -12.36 30.14
CA ALA A 142 21.29 -11.43 30.84
C ALA A 142 21.10 -9.98 30.37
N MET A 143 20.91 -9.76 29.06
CA MET A 143 20.68 -8.41 28.49
C MET A 143 19.44 -7.72 29.08
N THR A 144 18.41 -8.47 29.48
CA THR A 144 17.20 -7.87 30.08
C THR A 144 17.47 -7.15 31.39
N ARG A 145 18.45 -7.63 32.16
CA ARG A 145 18.84 -7.08 33.47
C ARG A 145 19.83 -5.92 33.36
N ASP A 146 20.27 -5.61 32.15
CA ASP A 146 21.27 -4.58 31.92
C ASP A 146 20.69 -3.17 32.11
N LYS A 147 21.54 -2.24 32.58
CA LYS A 147 21.15 -0.84 32.82
C LYS A 147 20.76 -0.10 31.54
N MET A 148 21.33 -0.45 30.38
CA MET A 148 20.97 0.13 29.08
C MET A 148 19.60 -0.34 28.60
N ASN A 149 19.01 -1.38 29.21
CA ASN A 149 17.64 -1.81 28.94
C ASN A 149 16.60 -0.95 29.70
N TYR A 150 16.74 0.38 29.59
CA TYR A 150 15.85 1.35 30.25
C TYR A 150 14.38 1.15 29.88
N ASP A 151 14.10 0.80 28.62
CA ASP A 151 12.75 0.59 28.09
C ASP A 151 12.13 -0.75 28.54
N GLN A 152 12.80 -1.49 29.42
CA GLN A 152 12.34 -2.78 29.96
C GLN A 152 12.00 -3.79 28.86
N ASN A 153 12.79 -3.83 27.78
CA ASN A 153 12.56 -4.77 26.70
C ASN A 153 12.70 -6.21 27.21
N THR A 154 11.76 -7.05 26.81
CA THR A 154 11.83 -8.50 27.04
C THR A 154 12.97 -9.11 26.23
N TRP A 155 13.50 -10.25 26.67
CA TRP A 155 14.59 -10.95 26.00
C TRP A 155 14.25 -11.26 24.52
N LYS A 156 12.98 -11.56 24.21
CA LYS A 156 12.49 -11.78 22.83
C LYS A 156 12.58 -10.52 21.98
N GLN A 157 12.26 -9.35 22.56
CA GLN A 157 12.37 -8.06 21.86
C GLN A 157 13.83 -7.69 21.61
N LEU A 158 14.71 -7.88 22.60
CA LEU A 158 16.16 -7.66 22.46
C LEU A 158 16.74 -8.60 21.38
N ARG A 159 16.39 -9.89 21.40
CA ARG A 159 16.73 -10.85 20.34
C ARG A 159 16.26 -10.37 18.97
N ALA A 160 15.02 -9.89 18.85
CA ALA A 160 14.48 -9.40 17.59
C ALA A 160 15.20 -8.12 17.09
N GLN A 161 15.59 -7.21 18.00
CA GLN A 161 16.36 -6.01 17.66
C GLN A 161 17.75 -6.38 17.15
N ILE A 162 18.45 -7.26 17.86
CA ILE A 162 19.77 -7.78 17.47
C ILE A 162 19.67 -8.54 16.14
N LYS A 163 18.64 -9.36 15.94
CA LYS A 163 18.39 -10.06 14.67
C LYS A 163 18.21 -9.08 13.51
N LYS A 164 17.43 -8.01 13.70
CA LYS A 164 17.28 -6.95 12.69
C LYS A 164 18.62 -6.27 12.36
N PHE A 165 19.45 -6.01 13.38
CA PHE A 165 20.79 -5.47 13.18
C PHE A 165 21.68 -6.45 12.38
N MET A 166 21.65 -7.73 12.75
CA MET A 166 22.30 -8.81 12.01
C MET A 166 21.68 -9.12 10.65
N GLU A 167 20.54 -8.56 10.27
CA GLU A 167 20.02 -8.64 8.89
C GLU A 167 20.54 -7.49 8.02
N CYS A 168 20.85 -6.34 8.63
CA CYS A 168 21.39 -5.15 7.98
C CYS A 168 22.91 -5.30 7.76
N LYS A 169 23.33 -5.95 6.66
CA LYS A 169 24.74 -6.22 6.36
C LYS A 169 25.62 -4.97 6.34
N GLU A 170 25.16 -3.94 5.64
CA GLU A 170 25.92 -2.70 5.46
C GLU A 170 26.30 -2.08 6.81
N GLN A 171 25.34 -1.95 7.74
CA GLN A 171 25.56 -1.33 9.03
C GLN A 171 26.36 -2.21 10.00
N TRP A 172 26.17 -3.53 9.92
CA TRP A 172 26.96 -4.49 10.68
C TRP A 172 28.44 -4.36 10.30
N ASP A 173 28.74 -4.46 9.01
CA ASP A 173 30.11 -4.45 8.51
C ASP A 173 30.77 -3.08 8.75
N GLU A 174 30.04 -1.97 8.57
CA GLU A 174 30.51 -0.61 8.85
C GLU A 174 30.85 -0.40 10.32
N TYR A 175 30.00 -0.86 11.24
CA TYR A 175 30.23 -0.72 12.67
C TYR A 175 31.51 -1.44 13.11
N TRP A 176 31.70 -2.69 12.72
CA TRP A 176 32.89 -3.47 13.12
C TRP A 176 34.19 -2.95 12.48
N LYS A 177 34.12 -2.50 11.21
CA LYS A 177 35.26 -1.82 10.56
C LYS A 177 35.70 -0.57 11.29
N SER A 178 34.76 0.22 11.82
CA SER A 178 35.09 1.45 12.54
C SER A 178 35.85 1.22 13.84
N ARG A 179 35.83 -0.01 14.37
CA ARG A 179 36.48 -0.39 15.64
C ARG A 179 37.73 -1.25 15.47
N ASP A 180 38.21 -1.48 14.24
CA ASP A 180 39.36 -2.34 13.92
C ASP A 180 39.23 -3.78 14.51
N MET A 181 38.00 -4.26 14.70
CA MET A 181 37.71 -5.60 15.22
C MET A 181 37.16 -6.47 14.10
N GLU A 182 37.63 -7.72 14.00
CA GLU A 182 37.03 -8.71 13.11
C GLU A 182 35.60 -9.01 13.60
N ALA A 183 34.63 -8.80 12.71
CA ALA A 183 33.24 -9.06 13.05
C ALA A 183 33.06 -10.56 13.38
N PRO A 184 32.39 -10.92 14.49
CA PRO A 184 32.14 -12.33 14.80
C PRO A 184 31.34 -12.97 13.66
N GLU A 185 31.69 -14.23 13.32
CA GLU A 185 31.09 -14.94 12.20
C GLU A 185 29.56 -15.01 12.33
N ARG A 186 28.88 -14.42 11.35
CA ARG A 186 27.42 -14.19 11.37
C ARG A 186 26.59 -15.47 11.28
N THR A 187 27.20 -16.55 10.81
CA THR A 187 26.62 -17.90 10.68
C THR A 187 26.51 -18.59 12.03
N VAL A 188 27.61 -18.60 12.80
CA VAL A 188 27.68 -19.20 14.14
C VAL A 188 26.67 -18.58 15.10
N VAL A 189 26.44 -17.27 14.99
CA VAL A 189 25.49 -16.54 15.86
C VAL A 189 24.03 -16.75 15.44
N LYS A 190 23.75 -16.98 14.15
CA LYS A 190 22.39 -17.29 13.67
C LYS A 190 21.96 -18.70 14.05
N GLU A 191 22.87 -19.67 13.94
CA GLU A 191 22.62 -21.07 14.32
C GLU A 191 22.40 -21.17 15.83
N ALA A 192 23.27 -20.55 16.64
CA ALA A 192 23.08 -20.48 18.11
C ALA A 192 21.80 -19.75 18.55
N MET A 193 21.25 -18.88 17.69
CA MET A 193 19.97 -18.21 17.92
C MET A 193 18.77 -19.13 17.67
N GLU A 194 18.83 -20.10 16.77
CA GLU A 194 17.73 -21.02 16.45
C GLU A 194 17.62 -22.18 17.46
N ASP A 195 18.73 -22.57 18.09
CA ASP A 195 18.81 -23.67 19.06
C ASP A 195 18.41 -23.29 20.50
N SER A 196 18.10 -22.01 20.77
CA SER A 196 17.77 -21.50 22.11
C SER A 196 16.27 -21.34 22.38
N ASP A 197 15.39 -21.90 21.53
CA ASP A 197 13.93 -21.93 21.75
C ASP A 197 13.47 -23.25 22.41
#